data_AF-A0A7R8Z429-F1
#
_entry.id   AF-A0A7R8Z429-F1
#
_cell.length_a   1.000
_cell.length_b   1.000
_cell.length_c   1.000
_cell.angle_alpha   90.00
_cell.angle_beta   90.00
_cell.angle_gamma   90.00
#
_symmetry.space_group_name_H-M   'P 1'
#
loop_
_entity.id
_entity.type
_entity.pdbx_description
1 polymer ?
#
loop_
_entity_poly.entity_id
_entity_poly.type
_entity_poly.pdbx_seq_one_letter_code
_entity_poly.pdbx_strand_id
1 'polypeptide(L)'
;MGAVLGLCSVAQLACCCGSAACSLCCSACPSCRNSTSTRIMYALMLLLGTVAACITLSPGLQETLKKVPFCGSGGTHLTDSITIDCQSAVGYLAVYRMCFALSCFFFLMALIMVGVKSSRDPRGGIQNGFWAIKYLLVIGGIIGAFFIPEGSFGPTWMYFGMIGGFLFILIQLILIVDFAHSWAERWVSNYEESESKGWYAALLLCSLLNYALAITGIVLLYVYFTLPNDCALNKFFISFNLILCAIVSIVSILPSVQEGQPRSGLLQSSVVTLYVVYLTWSSVSNQPDKECNPGFLGIVGKADVKGQNAVAFDSESIIGLVIWMCCVLYSSLRSASSSHKITMSDHVLVKDNGAVRASGDLALVNNEGNNL
;
A
#
# COMPACT_ATOMS: atom_id res chain seq x y z
N MET A 1 -5.61 -8.62 43.50
CA MET A 1 -5.66 -8.91 42.04
C MET A 1 -5.61 -7.67 41.13
N GLY A 2 -5.52 -6.43 41.66
CA GLY A 2 -5.40 -5.21 40.83
C GLY A 2 -3.96 -4.73 40.57
N ALA A 3 -2.95 -5.22 41.28
CA ALA A 3 -1.57 -4.74 41.15
C ALA A 3 -0.76 -5.44 40.03
N VAL A 4 -1.19 -6.62 39.58
CA VAL A 4 -0.47 -7.41 38.55
C VAL A 4 -0.86 -6.99 37.12
N LEU A 5 -2.05 -6.41 36.93
CA LEU A 5 -2.49 -5.89 35.63
C LEU A 5 -1.90 -4.52 35.29
N GLY A 6 -1.45 -3.74 36.28
CA GLY A 6 -0.79 -2.45 36.07
C GLY A 6 0.71 -2.55 35.73
N LEU A 7 1.38 -3.64 36.12
CA LEU A 7 2.78 -3.87 35.78
C LEU A 7 2.97 -4.33 34.33
N CYS A 8 1.97 -5.00 33.74
CA CYS A 8 2.00 -5.38 32.32
C CYS A 8 1.84 -4.18 31.37
N SER A 9 1.05 -3.17 31.72
CA SER A 9 0.82 -2.02 30.83
C SER A 9 2.03 -1.07 30.73
N VAL A 10 2.79 -0.90 31.82
CA VAL A 10 4.02 -0.09 31.80
C VAL A 10 5.20 -0.88 31.21
N ALA A 11 5.28 -2.19 31.46
CA ALA A 11 6.30 -3.06 30.86
C ALA A 11 6.11 -3.22 29.33
N GLN A 12 4.87 -3.17 28.83
CA GLN A 12 4.58 -3.15 27.38
C GLN A 12 5.01 -1.83 26.72
N LEU A 13 4.85 -0.68 27.39
CA LEU A 13 5.42 0.58 26.90
C LEU A 13 6.95 0.56 26.89
N ALA A 14 7.59 -0.11 27.85
CA ALA A 14 9.04 -0.28 27.88
C ALA A 14 9.56 -1.25 26.80
N CYS A 15 8.81 -2.30 26.44
CA CYS A 15 9.16 -3.17 25.30
C CYS A 15 9.03 -2.48 23.93
N CYS A 16 8.23 -1.40 23.83
CA CYS A 16 8.20 -0.53 22.64
C CYS A 16 9.45 0.35 22.48
N CYS A 17 10.34 0.43 23.48
CA CYS A 17 11.52 1.31 23.45
C CYS A 17 12.80 0.65 22.89
N GLY A 18 12.80 -0.65 22.57
CA GLY A 18 13.91 -1.30 21.87
C GLY A 18 14.12 -2.77 22.20
N SER A 19 14.66 -3.51 21.23
CA SER A 19 14.94 -4.96 21.32
C SER A 19 15.86 -5.33 22.49
N ALA A 20 16.67 -4.39 23.00
CA ALA A 20 17.57 -4.60 24.14
C ALA A 20 16.86 -4.54 25.51
N ALA A 21 15.75 -3.81 25.65
CA ALA A 21 14.99 -3.77 26.90
C ALA A 21 14.08 -5.01 27.04
N CYS A 22 13.58 -5.52 25.92
CA CYS A 22 12.70 -6.67 25.88
C CYS A 22 13.46 -8.01 26.12
N SER A 23 14.77 -8.08 25.82
CA SER A 23 15.60 -9.26 26.14
C SER A 23 15.90 -9.43 27.63
N LEU A 24 15.79 -8.37 28.43
CA LEU A 24 16.01 -8.41 29.88
C LEU A 24 14.72 -8.70 30.67
N CYS A 25 13.53 -8.41 30.09
CA CYS A 25 12.24 -8.60 30.78
C CYS A 25 11.33 -9.69 30.21
N CYS A 26 11.61 -10.27 29.04
CA CYS A 26 10.76 -11.29 28.43
C CYS A 26 11.54 -12.53 27.98
N SER A 27 11.78 -13.49 28.88
CA SER A 27 12.15 -14.87 28.50
C SER A 27 10.97 -15.66 27.91
N ALA A 28 9.75 -15.09 27.93
CA ALA A 28 8.50 -15.76 27.56
C ALA A 28 7.93 -15.33 26.19
N CYS A 29 8.57 -14.40 25.47
CA CYS A 29 8.14 -14.06 24.11
C CYS A 29 9.03 -14.79 23.09
N PRO A 30 8.46 -15.54 22.13
CA PRO A 30 9.25 -16.18 21.08
C PRO A 30 10.06 -15.12 20.34
N SER A 31 11.33 -15.42 20.09
CA SER A 31 12.28 -14.53 19.42
C SER A 31 11.80 -14.17 18.00
N CYS A 32 10.96 -13.14 17.87
CA CYS A 32 10.63 -12.55 16.59
C CYS A 32 11.93 -12.08 15.94
N ARG A 33 12.22 -12.56 14.72
CA ARG A 33 13.40 -12.17 13.96
C ARG A 33 13.43 -10.63 13.87
N ASN A 34 14.48 -9.99 14.41
CA ASN A 34 14.58 -8.53 14.62
C ASN A 34 14.21 -7.70 13.36
N SER A 35 14.51 -8.25 12.17
CA SER A 35 14.18 -7.62 10.88
C SER A 35 12.68 -7.58 10.56
N THR A 36 11.91 -8.63 10.89
CA THR A 36 10.45 -8.66 10.64
C THR A 36 9.72 -7.73 11.61
N SER A 37 10.13 -7.72 12.88
CA SER A 37 9.59 -6.79 13.89
C SER A 37 9.81 -5.33 13.46
N THR A 38 11.00 -5.00 12.96
CA THR A 38 11.32 -3.64 12.51
C THR A 38 10.44 -3.18 11.34
N ARG A 39 10.13 -4.05 10.37
CA ARG A 39 9.21 -3.71 9.26
C ARG A 39 7.81 -3.40 9.78
N ILE A 40 7.29 -4.23 10.66
CA ILE A 40 5.97 -4.04 11.27
C ILE A 40 5.93 -2.73 12.07
N MET A 41 6.99 -2.41 12.81
CA MET A 41 7.05 -1.16 13.59
C MET A 41 7.03 0.09 12.70
N TYR A 42 7.71 0.08 11.56
CA TYR A 42 7.60 1.17 10.58
C TYR A 42 6.21 1.26 9.94
N ALA A 43 5.57 0.13 9.65
CA ALA A 43 4.19 0.10 9.17
C ALA A 43 3.20 0.65 10.20
N LEU A 44 3.38 0.30 11.49
CA LEU A 44 2.59 0.85 12.58
C LEU A 44 2.80 2.34 12.76
N MET A 45 4.03 2.83 12.65
CA MET A 45 4.32 4.27 12.68
C MET A 45 3.58 5.02 11.57
N LEU A 46 3.62 4.48 10.35
CA LEU A 46 2.90 5.04 9.21
C LEU A 46 1.38 5.01 9.44
N LEU A 47 0.83 3.90 9.96
CA LEU A 47 -0.59 3.77 10.30
C LEU A 47 -1.02 4.81 11.35
N LEU A 48 -0.28 4.93 12.45
CA LEU A 48 -0.59 5.88 13.52
C LEU A 48 -0.53 7.33 12.98
N GLY A 49 0.44 7.62 12.12
CA GLY A 49 0.53 8.89 11.40
C GLY A 49 -0.71 9.17 10.53
N THR A 50 -1.16 8.18 9.75
CA THR A 50 -2.35 8.29 8.91
C THR A 50 -3.62 8.44 9.75
N VAL A 51 -3.79 7.68 10.83
CA VAL A 51 -4.95 7.81 11.74
C VAL A 51 -4.98 9.21 12.35
N ALA A 52 -3.85 9.71 12.82
CA ALA A 52 -3.75 11.07 13.33
C ALA A 52 -4.10 12.10 12.23
N ALA A 53 -3.67 11.88 10.99
CA ALA A 53 -4.03 12.75 9.86
C ALA A 53 -5.55 12.72 9.62
N CYS A 54 -6.17 11.55 9.57
CA CYS A 54 -7.62 11.41 9.44
C CYS A 54 -8.41 12.13 10.54
N ILE A 55 -7.92 12.11 11.79
CA ILE A 55 -8.53 12.84 12.90
C ILE A 55 -8.55 14.36 12.61
N THR A 56 -7.53 14.91 11.94
CA THR A 56 -7.51 16.34 11.57
C THR A 56 -8.50 16.74 10.49
N LEU A 57 -9.06 15.79 9.73
CA LEU A 57 -10.18 16.06 8.81
C LEU A 57 -11.53 16.16 9.55
N SER A 58 -11.63 15.68 10.79
CA SER A 58 -12.90 15.66 11.53
C SER A 58 -13.46 17.08 11.74
N PRO A 59 -14.76 17.33 11.47
CA PRO A 59 -15.37 18.65 11.59
C PRO A 59 -15.28 19.22 13.01
N GLY A 60 -15.29 18.37 14.03
CA GLY A 60 -15.18 18.80 15.44
C GLY A 60 -13.81 19.37 15.84
N LEU A 61 -12.76 19.08 15.07
CA LEU A 61 -11.41 19.56 15.35
C LEU A 61 -11.07 20.86 14.58
N GLN A 62 -11.87 21.22 13.58
CA GLN A 62 -11.63 22.38 12.71
C GLN A 62 -11.62 23.71 13.48
N GLU A 63 -12.50 23.88 14.48
CA GLU A 63 -12.52 25.10 15.31
C GLU A 63 -11.27 25.27 16.17
N THR A 64 -10.65 24.17 16.59
CA THR A 64 -9.39 24.18 17.34
C THR A 64 -8.21 24.40 16.40
N LEU A 65 -8.24 23.79 15.22
CA LEU A 65 -7.21 23.96 14.20
C LEU A 65 -7.18 25.38 13.60
N LYS A 66 -8.28 26.13 13.64
CA LYS A 66 -8.29 27.56 13.25
C LYS A 66 -7.41 28.45 14.17
N LYS A 67 -7.10 28.00 15.40
CA LYS A 67 -6.34 28.77 16.40
C LYS A 67 -4.83 28.56 16.33
N VAL A 68 -4.35 27.70 15.45
CA VAL A 68 -2.93 27.35 15.36
C VAL A 68 -2.15 28.34 14.48
N PRO A 69 -0.81 28.40 14.60
CA PRO A 69 0.01 29.49 14.05
C PRO A 69 -0.10 29.69 12.52
N PHE A 70 -0.37 28.63 11.75
CA PHE A 70 -0.45 28.72 10.30
C PHE A 70 -1.67 29.52 9.79
N CYS A 71 -2.77 29.54 10.56
CA CYS A 71 -3.96 30.37 10.28
C CYS A 71 -3.96 31.70 11.07
N GLY A 72 -3.12 31.83 12.10
CA GLY A 72 -3.00 33.03 12.94
C GLY A 72 -2.25 34.20 12.29
N SER A 73 -1.65 34.00 11.12
CA SER A 73 -1.03 35.07 10.33
C SER A 73 -2.11 35.84 9.59
N GLY A 74 -2.87 36.66 10.32
CA GLY A 74 -3.81 37.61 9.73
C GLY A 74 -3.13 38.47 8.68
N GLY A 75 -3.64 38.45 7.45
CA GLY A 75 -3.45 39.46 6.42
C GLY A 75 -2.02 39.98 6.22
N THR A 76 -1.19 39.26 5.48
CA THR A 76 -0.23 39.96 4.61
C THR A 76 -0.87 40.08 3.24
N HIS A 77 -1.38 41.28 2.96
CA HIS A 77 -1.76 41.74 1.64
C HIS A 77 -0.53 41.66 0.71
N LEU A 78 -0.33 40.52 0.07
CA LEU A 78 0.63 40.38 -1.01
C LEU A 78 -0.06 39.65 -2.16
N THR A 79 -0.63 40.49 -3.03
CA THR A 79 -0.82 40.28 -4.48
C THR A 79 -1.47 38.97 -4.92
N ASP A 80 -2.76 39.10 -5.22
CA ASP A 80 -3.44 38.57 -6.43
C ASP A 80 -3.09 37.14 -6.86
N SER A 81 -3.93 36.17 -6.46
CA SER A 81 -4.71 35.33 -7.40
C SER A 81 -5.15 33.95 -6.87
N ILE A 82 -4.74 33.49 -5.68
CA ILE A 82 -5.28 32.23 -5.09
C ILE A 82 -5.28 32.30 -3.56
N THR A 83 -6.35 32.86 -2.96
CA THR A 83 -6.57 32.80 -1.51
C THR A 83 -7.34 31.52 -1.18
N ILE A 84 -6.67 30.50 -0.66
CA ILE A 84 -7.34 29.35 -0.06
C ILE A 84 -7.93 29.84 1.26
N ASP A 85 -9.25 29.80 1.38
CA ASP A 85 -9.94 30.26 2.58
C ASP A 85 -9.62 29.32 3.75
N CYS A 86 -8.77 29.78 4.68
CA CYS A 86 -8.48 29.08 5.94
C CYS A 86 -9.77 28.78 6.71
N GLN A 87 -10.94 29.34 6.39
CA GLN A 87 -12.19 28.90 7.01
C GLN A 87 -12.69 27.51 6.55
N SER A 88 -12.37 27.09 5.33
CA SER A 88 -12.94 25.90 4.67
C SER A 88 -11.94 24.74 4.51
N ALA A 89 -10.64 25.03 4.35
CA ALA A 89 -9.63 24.02 3.97
C ALA A 89 -8.62 23.62 5.06
N VAL A 90 -8.84 24.01 6.33
CA VAL A 90 -7.88 23.78 7.44
C VAL A 90 -7.49 22.31 7.58
N GLY A 91 -8.46 21.40 7.44
CA GLY A 91 -8.23 19.96 7.59
C GLY A 91 -7.24 19.42 6.57
N TYR A 92 -7.45 19.71 5.29
CA TYR A 92 -6.55 19.28 4.21
C TYR A 92 -5.14 19.85 4.38
N LEU A 93 -5.07 21.10 4.81
CA LEU A 93 -3.82 21.81 4.99
C LEU A 93 -3.01 21.31 6.20
N ALA A 94 -3.68 20.86 7.25
CA ALA A 94 -3.08 20.16 8.39
C ALA A 94 -2.54 18.77 7.98
N VAL A 95 -3.31 18.02 7.19
CA VAL A 95 -2.90 16.71 6.65
C VAL A 95 -1.62 16.83 5.82
N TYR A 96 -1.52 17.84 4.95
CA TYR A 96 -0.33 18.06 4.14
C TYR A 96 0.93 18.24 4.99
N ARG A 97 0.85 18.99 6.09
CA ARG A 97 1.99 19.19 7.01
C ARG A 97 2.37 17.93 7.77
N MET A 98 1.37 17.17 8.23
CA MET A 98 1.62 15.89 8.89
C MET A 98 2.28 14.87 7.96
N CYS A 99 1.75 14.73 6.75
CA CYS A 99 2.30 13.85 5.71
C CYS A 99 3.68 14.31 5.23
N PHE A 100 3.94 15.63 5.21
CA PHE A 100 5.26 16.19 4.94
C PHE A 100 6.29 15.74 5.98
N ALA A 101 5.98 15.89 7.28
CA ALA A 101 6.88 15.47 8.36
C ALA A 101 7.17 13.96 8.33
N LEU A 102 6.15 13.13 8.10
CA LEU A 102 6.31 11.68 7.94
C LEU A 102 7.19 11.36 6.72
N SER A 103 6.93 11.99 5.57
CA SER A 103 7.73 11.81 4.36
C SER A 103 9.19 12.18 4.58
N CYS A 104 9.48 13.31 5.23
CA CYS A 104 10.84 13.72 5.57
C CYS A 104 11.54 12.70 6.48
N PHE A 105 10.84 12.17 7.48
CA PHE A 105 11.39 11.14 8.36
C PHE A 105 11.75 9.85 7.60
N PHE A 106 10.82 9.32 6.80
CA PHE A 106 11.06 8.10 6.02
C PHE A 106 12.16 8.31 4.96
N PHE A 107 12.20 9.49 4.33
CA PHE A 107 13.24 9.84 3.37
C PHE A 107 14.62 9.94 4.04
N LEU A 108 14.71 10.59 5.20
CA LEU A 108 15.94 10.64 5.99
C LEU A 108 16.42 9.24 6.38
N MET A 109 15.52 8.39 6.87
CA MET A 109 15.84 7.00 7.20
C MET A 109 16.30 6.21 5.97
N ALA A 110 15.69 6.44 4.81
CA ALA A 110 16.13 5.85 3.55
C ALA A 110 17.56 6.27 3.20
N LEU A 111 17.90 7.57 3.31
CA LEU A 111 19.24 8.10 3.05
C LEU A 111 20.30 7.50 3.99
N ILE A 112 20.01 7.38 5.28
CA ILE A 112 20.93 6.79 6.27
C ILE A 112 21.25 5.32 5.93
N MET A 113 20.28 4.60 5.36
CA MET A 113 20.40 3.17 5.03
C MET A 113 20.97 2.89 3.63
N VAL A 114 21.35 3.91 2.86
CA VAL A 114 21.99 3.73 1.55
C VAL A 114 23.35 3.02 1.71
N GLY A 115 23.56 1.98 0.88
CA GLY A 115 24.83 1.25 0.86
C GLY A 115 25.08 0.33 2.06
N VAL A 116 24.04 -0.01 2.84
CA VAL A 116 24.11 -1.09 3.83
C VAL A 116 24.07 -2.44 3.10
N LYS A 117 25.12 -3.26 3.28
CA LYS A 117 25.24 -4.57 2.62
C LYS A 117 25.14 -5.74 3.60
N SER A 118 25.38 -5.49 4.89
CA SER A 118 25.42 -6.53 5.91
C SER A 118 24.61 -6.14 7.14
N SER A 119 23.93 -7.12 7.73
CA SER A 119 23.20 -6.97 8.99
C SER A 119 24.10 -6.63 10.19
N ARG A 120 25.42 -6.77 10.04
CA ARG A 120 26.42 -6.40 11.05
C ARG A 120 26.88 -4.94 10.96
N ASP A 121 26.44 -4.20 9.94
CA ASP A 121 26.76 -2.77 9.85
C ASP A 121 26.23 -2.04 11.11
N PRO A 122 26.99 -1.09 11.69
CA PRO A 122 26.57 -0.37 12.91
C PRO A 122 25.26 0.40 12.71
N ARG A 123 24.97 0.80 11.46
CA ARG A 123 23.70 1.40 11.02
C ARG A 123 22.49 0.48 11.26
N GLY A 124 22.69 -0.83 11.33
CA GLY A 124 21.66 -1.80 11.69
C GLY A 124 21.09 -1.57 13.11
N GLY A 125 21.87 -1.00 14.03
CA GLY A 125 21.39 -0.59 15.35
C GLY A 125 20.37 0.54 15.27
N ILE A 126 20.59 1.53 14.38
CA ILE A 126 19.65 2.62 14.12
C ILE A 126 18.38 2.08 13.45
N GLN A 127 18.52 1.16 12.48
CA GLN A 127 17.36 0.60 11.77
C GLN A 127 16.44 -0.19 12.68
N ASN A 128 16.98 -1.09 13.52
CA ASN A 128 16.18 -2.01 14.33
C ASN A 128 15.89 -1.51 15.76
N GLY A 129 16.55 -0.43 16.21
CA GLY A 129 16.48 0.09 17.57
C GLY A 129 15.93 1.52 17.68
N PHE A 130 16.06 2.09 18.89
CA PHE A 130 15.74 3.48 19.23
C PHE A 130 14.34 3.96 18.81
N TRP A 131 13.32 3.10 18.95
CA TRP A 131 11.95 3.39 18.52
C TRP A 131 11.37 4.64 19.19
N ALA A 132 11.54 4.79 20.51
CA ALA A 132 11.05 5.98 21.22
C ALA A 132 11.61 7.29 20.65
N ILE A 133 12.91 7.32 20.33
CA ILE A 133 13.55 8.49 19.72
C ILE A 133 12.98 8.75 18.32
N LYS A 134 12.76 7.69 17.52
CA LYS A 134 12.15 7.83 16.19
C LYS A 134 10.74 8.42 16.27
N TYR A 135 9.89 7.91 17.18
CA TYR A 135 8.54 8.46 17.38
C TYR A 135 8.58 9.91 17.85
N LEU A 136 9.50 10.25 18.76
CA LEU A 136 9.69 11.63 19.21
C LEU A 136 10.13 12.55 18.06
N LEU A 137 11.06 12.09 17.20
CA LEU A 137 11.47 12.83 16.01
C LEU A 137 10.30 13.07 15.04
N VAL A 138 9.45 12.07 14.83
CA VAL A 138 8.25 12.22 13.99
C VAL A 138 7.27 13.23 14.61
N ILE A 139 6.97 13.11 15.90
CA ILE A 139 6.07 14.05 16.60
C ILE A 139 6.64 15.47 16.57
N GLY A 140 7.92 15.64 16.87
CA GLY A 140 8.61 16.93 16.78
C GLY A 140 8.61 17.50 15.36
N GLY A 141 8.82 16.66 14.35
CA GLY A 141 8.72 17.04 12.94
C GLY A 141 7.31 17.48 12.55
N ILE A 142 6.27 16.80 13.03
CA ILE A 142 4.88 17.18 12.82
C ILE A 142 4.61 18.56 13.46
N ILE A 143 4.98 18.75 14.73
CA ILE A 143 4.83 20.04 15.43
C ILE A 143 5.58 21.14 14.67
N GLY A 144 6.81 20.88 14.22
CA GLY A 144 7.60 21.81 13.41
C GLY A 144 6.94 22.15 12.07
N ALA A 145 6.32 21.18 11.40
CA ALA A 145 5.62 21.40 10.13
C ALA A 145 4.40 22.33 10.28
N PHE A 146 3.76 22.37 11.47
CA PHE A 146 2.69 23.32 11.78
C PHE A 146 3.12 24.79 11.80
N PHE A 147 4.42 25.09 11.90
CA PHE A 147 4.94 26.45 11.79
C PHE A 147 5.22 26.90 10.35
N ILE A 148 5.04 26.03 9.35
CA ILE A 148 5.23 26.40 7.94
C ILE A 148 4.03 27.26 7.50
N PRO A 149 4.24 28.49 6.99
CA PRO A 149 3.16 29.37 6.53
C PRO A 149 2.49 28.84 5.25
N GLU A 150 1.24 29.22 5.02
CA GLU A 150 0.39 28.60 3.97
C GLU A 150 0.88 28.86 2.54
N GLY A 151 1.48 30.03 2.27
CA GLY A 151 2.00 30.53 1.00
C GLY A 151 1.99 29.58 -0.21
N SER A 152 3.16 29.20 -0.71
CA SER A 152 3.31 28.28 -1.85
C SER A 152 3.35 26.81 -1.45
N PHE A 153 3.24 26.49 -0.16
CA PHE A 153 3.41 25.14 0.36
C PHE A 153 2.31 24.18 -0.14
N GLY A 154 1.04 24.60 -0.10
CA GLY A 154 -0.09 23.78 -0.52
C GLY A 154 0.02 23.29 -1.97
N PRO A 155 0.09 24.19 -2.97
CA PRO A 155 0.22 23.80 -4.38
C PRO A 155 1.50 22.98 -4.67
N THR A 156 2.62 23.34 -4.05
CA THR A 156 3.88 22.60 -4.24
C THR A 156 3.75 21.16 -3.73
N TRP A 157 3.21 20.99 -2.53
CA TRP A 157 3.04 19.66 -1.93
C TRP A 157 2.02 18.81 -2.67
N MET A 158 0.98 19.42 -3.27
CA MET A 158 0.05 18.74 -4.15
C MET A 158 0.76 18.05 -5.33
N TYR A 159 1.68 18.73 -6.03
CA TYR A 159 2.43 18.11 -7.13
C TYR A 159 3.32 16.96 -6.66
N PHE A 160 4.03 17.11 -5.54
CA PHE A 160 4.79 16.01 -4.94
C PHE A 160 3.88 14.84 -4.57
N GLY A 161 2.71 15.12 -4.01
CA GLY A 161 1.68 14.13 -3.66
C GLY A 161 1.13 13.40 -4.89
N MET A 162 0.89 14.10 -5.99
CA MET A 162 0.43 13.49 -7.26
C MET A 162 1.47 12.52 -7.83
N ILE A 163 2.74 12.93 -7.88
CA ILE A 163 3.84 12.07 -8.38
C ILE A 163 4.02 10.87 -7.45
N GLY A 164 4.06 11.10 -6.13
CA GLY A 164 4.18 10.04 -5.14
C GLY A 164 3.01 9.05 -5.17
N GLY A 165 1.78 9.56 -5.31
CA GLY A 165 0.57 8.76 -5.43
C GLY A 165 0.58 7.89 -6.69
N PHE A 166 0.97 8.45 -7.83
CA PHE A 166 1.14 7.69 -9.07
C PHE A 166 2.15 6.54 -8.91
N LEU A 167 3.34 6.81 -8.37
CA LEU A 167 4.35 5.78 -8.13
C LEU A 167 3.87 4.73 -7.13
N PHE A 168 3.15 5.15 -6.09
CA PHE A 168 2.61 4.25 -5.09
C PHE A 168 1.51 3.34 -5.65
N ILE A 169 0.62 3.85 -6.52
CA ILE A 169 -0.40 3.03 -7.20
C ILE A 169 0.26 1.93 -8.05
N LEU A 170 1.38 2.22 -8.73
CA LEU A 170 2.14 1.20 -9.47
C LEU A 170 2.71 0.12 -8.54
N ILE A 171 3.32 0.52 -7.43
CA ILE A 171 3.83 -0.42 -6.42
C ILE A 171 2.67 -1.24 -5.83
N GLN A 172 1.55 -0.60 -5.53
CA GLN A 172 0.35 -1.22 -4.99
C GLN A 172 -0.21 -2.26 -5.95
N LEU A 173 -0.27 -1.96 -7.26
CA LEU A 173 -0.67 -2.92 -8.28
C LEU A 173 0.24 -4.15 -8.30
N ILE A 174 1.56 -3.96 -8.25
CA ILE A 174 2.53 -5.06 -8.20
C ILE A 174 2.30 -5.94 -6.97
N LEU A 175 2.08 -5.32 -5.79
CA LEU A 175 1.80 -6.05 -4.55
C LEU A 175 0.49 -6.83 -4.62
N ILE A 176 -0.55 -6.29 -5.25
CA ILE A 176 -1.85 -6.95 -5.42
C ILE A 176 -1.71 -8.15 -6.38
N VAL A 177 -1.03 -7.98 -7.50
CA VAL A 177 -0.77 -9.07 -8.47
C VAL A 177 0.00 -10.20 -7.78
N ASP A 178 1.05 -9.85 -7.05
CA ASP A 178 1.87 -10.80 -6.33
C ASP A 178 1.11 -11.53 -5.19
N PHE A 179 0.26 -10.80 -4.47
CA PHE A 179 -0.67 -11.39 -3.52
C PHE A 179 -1.61 -12.39 -4.20
N ALA A 180 -2.19 -12.03 -5.35
CA ALA A 180 -3.10 -12.90 -6.08
C ALA A 180 -2.40 -14.18 -6.58
N HIS A 181 -1.17 -14.07 -7.08
CA HIS A 181 -0.36 -15.25 -7.44
C HIS A 181 -0.04 -16.12 -6.21
N SER A 182 0.40 -15.51 -5.11
CA SER A 182 0.72 -16.23 -3.88
C SER A 182 -0.51 -16.92 -3.27
N TRP A 183 -1.69 -16.32 -3.42
CA TRP A 183 -2.97 -16.89 -3.00
C TRP A 183 -3.33 -18.09 -3.89
N ALA A 184 -3.33 -17.91 -5.22
CA ALA A 184 -3.62 -18.98 -6.16
C ALA A 184 -2.68 -20.18 -5.95
N GLU A 185 -1.38 -19.94 -5.82
CA GLU A 185 -0.36 -20.96 -5.60
C GLU A 185 -0.61 -21.76 -4.32
N ARG A 186 -0.96 -21.11 -3.21
CA ARG A 186 -1.27 -21.80 -1.95
C ARG A 186 -2.50 -22.70 -2.05
N TRP A 187 -3.56 -22.24 -2.69
CA TRP A 187 -4.79 -23.03 -2.83
C TRP A 187 -4.63 -24.18 -3.83
N VAL A 188 -3.87 -23.97 -4.91
CA VAL A 188 -3.51 -25.04 -5.84
C VAL A 188 -2.60 -26.09 -5.18
N SER A 189 -1.57 -25.68 -4.43
CA SER A 189 -0.70 -26.62 -3.68
C SER A 189 -1.51 -27.46 -2.70
N ASN A 190 -2.42 -26.83 -1.94
CA ASN A 190 -3.29 -27.54 -1.01
C ASN A 190 -4.22 -28.53 -1.74
N TYR A 191 -4.68 -28.20 -2.94
CA TYR A 191 -5.46 -29.12 -3.77
C TYR A 191 -4.64 -30.33 -4.21
N GLU A 192 -3.40 -30.11 -4.67
CA GLU A 192 -2.47 -31.16 -5.10
C GLU A 192 -2.09 -32.09 -3.92
N GLU A 193 -1.89 -31.54 -2.72
CA GLU A 193 -1.48 -32.30 -1.54
C GLU A 193 -2.64 -33.07 -0.86
N SER A 194 -3.84 -32.47 -0.82
CA SER A 194 -4.99 -33.08 -0.12
C SER A 194 -5.94 -33.85 -1.05
N GLU A 195 -5.76 -33.76 -2.37
CA GLU A 195 -6.68 -34.18 -3.45
C GLU A 195 -8.14 -33.73 -3.24
N SER A 196 -8.37 -32.78 -2.33
CA SER A 196 -9.70 -32.35 -1.95
C SER A 196 -10.25 -31.38 -3.00
N LYS A 197 -11.26 -31.84 -3.75
CA LYS A 197 -12.00 -31.02 -4.73
C LYS A 197 -12.56 -29.72 -4.14
N GLY A 198 -12.64 -29.60 -2.81
CA GLY A 198 -13.06 -28.38 -2.11
C GLY A 198 -12.15 -27.17 -2.37
N TRP A 199 -10.83 -27.35 -2.46
CA TRP A 199 -9.90 -26.25 -2.73
C TRP A 199 -10.05 -25.70 -4.14
N TYR A 200 -10.26 -26.58 -5.13
CA TYR A 200 -10.55 -26.19 -6.50
C TYR A 200 -11.90 -25.47 -6.63
N ALA A 201 -12.94 -25.96 -5.93
CA ALA A 201 -14.24 -25.29 -5.87
C ALA A 201 -14.13 -23.89 -5.22
N ALA A 202 -13.32 -23.75 -4.16
CA ALA A 202 -13.07 -22.47 -3.51
C ALA A 202 -12.36 -21.48 -4.45
N LEU A 203 -11.35 -21.92 -5.20
CA LEU A 203 -10.65 -21.10 -6.22
C LEU A 203 -11.63 -20.55 -7.27
N LEU A 204 -12.47 -21.42 -7.82
CA LEU A 204 -13.46 -21.03 -8.82
C LEU A 204 -14.51 -20.09 -8.23
N LEU A 205 -15.06 -20.40 -7.06
CA LEU A 205 -16.06 -19.56 -6.39
C LEU A 205 -15.51 -18.17 -6.09
N CYS A 206 -14.29 -18.06 -5.58
CA CYS A 206 -13.65 -16.78 -5.30
C CYS A 206 -13.44 -15.96 -6.58
N SER A 207 -12.97 -16.60 -7.65
CA SER A 207 -12.80 -15.95 -8.96
C SER A 207 -14.13 -15.42 -9.52
N LEU A 208 -15.19 -16.25 -9.46
CA LEU A 208 -16.53 -15.88 -9.90
C LEU A 208 -17.11 -14.73 -9.08
N LEU A 209 -16.92 -14.75 -7.76
CA LEU A 209 -17.35 -13.66 -6.88
C LEU A 209 -16.63 -12.34 -7.21
N ASN A 210 -15.33 -12.36 -7.44
CA ASN A 210 -14.57 -11.16 -7.83
C ASN A 210 -15.07 -10.59 -9.17
N TYR A 211 -15.32 -11.44 -10.17
CA TYR A 211 -15.89 -10.97 -11.44
C TYR A 211 -17.32 -10.46 -11.30
N ALA A 212 -18.16 -11.12 -10.50
CA ALA A 212 -19.51 -10.65 -10.23
C ALA A 212 -19.47 -9.25 -9.59
N LEU A 213 -18.63 -9.04 -8.58
CA LEU A 213 -18.44 -7.73 -7.95
C LEU A 213 -17.91 -6.69 -8.93
N ALA A 214 -16.95 -7.04 -9.79
CA ALA A 214 -16.42 -6.14 -10.80
C ALA A 214 -17.50 -5.73 -11.82
N ILE A 215 -18.30 -6.68 -12.32
CA ILE A 215 -19.41 -6.41 -13.25
C ILE A 215 -20.46 -5.53 -12.58
N THR A 216 -20.85 -5.84 -11.34
CA THR A 216 -21.77 -4.99 -10.57
C THR A 216 -21.20 -3.58 -10.43
N GLY A 217 -19.91 -3.43 -10.09
CA GLY A 217 -19.24 -2.13 -10.03
C GLY A 217 -19.32 -1.36 -11.35
N ILE A 218 -19.02 -2.01 -12.47
CA ILE A 218 -19.10 -1.40 -13.81
C ILE A 218 -20.52 -0.96 -14.15
N VAL A 219 -21.53 -1.79 -13.84
CA VAL A 219 -22.95 -1.43 -14.06
C VAL A 219 -23.33 -0.21 -13.22
N LEU A 220 -22.93 -0.17 -11.95
CA LEU A 220 -23.17 0.99 -11.08
C LEU A 220 -22.46 2.25 -11.62
N LEU A 221 -21.24 2.12 -12.16
CA LEU A 221 -20.54 3.24 -12.78
C LEU A 221 -21.29 3.81 -13.99
N TYR A 222 -21.85 2.96 -14.85
CA TYR A 222 -22.69 3.44 -15.96
C TYR A 222 -23.99 4.10 -15.48
N VAL A 223 -24.64 3.53 -14.47
CA VAL A 223 -25.92 4.05 -13.96
C VAL A 223 -25.76 5.40 -13.27
N TYR A 224 -24.70 5.59 -12.48
CA TYR A 224 -24.56 6.77 -11.62
C TYR A 224 -23.64 7.87 -12.17
N PHE A 225 -22.65 7.53 -13.02
CA PHE A 225 -21.64 8.48 -13.50
C PHE A 225 -21.75 8.77 -15.00
N THR A 226 -22.81 8.30 -15.67
CA THR A 226 -23.05 8.60 -17.10
C THR A 226 -24.51 8.96 -17.37
N LEU A 227 -24.72 9.85 -18.34
CA LEU A 227 -26.05 10.19 -18.85
C LEU A 227 -26.20 9.74 -20.31
N PRO A 228 -27.40 9.48 -20.84
CA PRO A 228 -27.58 8.98 -22.21
C PRO A 228 -26.89 9.84 -23.29
N ASN A 229 -27.02 11.17 -23.19
CA ASN A 229 -26.51 12.11 -24.18
C ASN A 229 -25.27 12.91 -23.73
N ASP A 230 -24.76 12.67 -22.52
CA ASP A 230 -23.64 13.44 -21.96
C ASP A 230 -22.61 12.53 -21.27
N CYS A 231 -21.60 13.12 -20.62
CA CYS A 231 -20.54 12.45 -19.86
C CYS A 231 -19.72 11.48 -20.73
N ALA A 232 -19.40 11.89 -21.96
CA ALA A 232 -18.67 11.07 -22.92
C ALA A 232 -17.30 10.59 -22.40
N LEU A 233 -16.62 11.43 -21.62
CA LEU A 233 -15.32 11.11 -21.02
C LEU A 233 -15.42 10.00 -19.97
N ASN A 234 -16.44 10.05 -19.09
CA ASN A 234 -16.70 8.97 -18.14
C ASN A 234 -17.05 7.67 -18.87
N LYS A 235 -17.92 7.72 -19.89
CA LYS A 235 -18.25 6.55 -20.72
C LYS A 235 -17.01 5.95 -21.37
N PHE A 236 -16.12 6.79 -21.91
CA PHE A 236 -14.87 6.35 -22.53
C PHE A 236 -13.99 5.62 -21.52
N PHE A 237 -13.71 6.20 -20.35
CA PHE A 237 -12.84 5.56 -19.36
C PHE A 237 -13.43 4.26 -18.80
N ILE A 238 -14.75 4.21 -18.55
CA ILE A 238 -15.40 2.98 -18.09
C ILE A 238 -15.33 1.90 -19.19
N SER A 239 -15.66 2.23 -20.44
CA SER A 239 -15.62 1.30 -21.58
C SER A 239 -14.21 0.78 -21.84
N PHE A 240 -13.23 1.69 -21.87
CA PHE A 240 -11.85 1.37 -22.18
C PHE A 240 -11.25 0.43 -21.14
N ASN A 241 -11.44 0.72 -19.84
CA ASN A 241 -10.97 -0.14 -18.77
C ASN A 241 -11.67 -1.50 -18.76
N LEU A 242 -12.97 -1.56 -19.06
CA LEU A 242 -13.72 -2.82 -19.22
C LEU A 242 -13.10 -3.69 -20.32
N ILE A 243 -12.81 -3.11 -21.49
CA ILE A 243 -12.20 -3.83 -22.61
C ILE A 243 -10.82 -4.37 -22.22
N LEU A 244 -9.98 -3.55 -21.56
CA LEU A 244 -8.67 -3.99 -21.08
C LEU A 244 -8.78 -5.13 -20.08
N CYS A 245 -9.72 -5.06 -19.13
CA CYS A 245 -9.96 -6.14 -18.17
C CYS A 245 -10.41 -7.43 -18.85
N ALA A 246 -11.26 -7.34 -19.88
CA ALA A 246 -11.67 -8.50 -20.67
C ALA A 246 -10.48 -9.12 -21.42
N ILE A 247 -9.63 -8.31 -22.07
CA ILE A 247 -8.42 -8.77 -22.75
C ILE A 247 -7.48 -9.49 -21.78
N VAL A 248 -7.16 -8.88 -20.63
CA VAL A 248 -6.29 -9.48 -19.62
C VAL A 248 -6.86 -10.79 -19.10
N SER A 249 -8.17 -10.86 -18.89
CA SER A 249 -8.86 -12.08 -18.46
C SER A 249 -8.73 -13.20 -19.50
N ILE A 250 -8.92 -12.90 -20.79
CA ILE A 250 -8.75 -13.87 -21.88
C ILE A 250 -7.29 -14.32 -21.96
N VAL A 251 -6.34 -13.39 -21.97
CA VAL A 251 -4.89 -13.69 -22.02
C VAL A 251 -4.46 -14.59 -20.86
N SER A 252 -5.03 -14.43 -19.67
CA SER A 252 -4.69 -15.23 -18.49
C SER A 252 -5.01 -16.74 -18.61
N ILE A 253 -5.94 -17.11 -19.50
CA ILE A 253 -6.39 -18.49 -19.72
C ILE A 253 -5.87 -19.09 -21.04
N LEU A 254 -5.12 -18.32 -21.83
CA LEU A 254 -4.60 -18.80 -23.10
C LEU A 254 -3.59 -19.96 -22.85
N PRO A 255 -3.70 -21.09 -23.59
CA PRO A 255 -2.80 -22.23 -23.42
C PRO A 255 -1.32 -21.84 -23.56
N SER A 256 -0.99 -20.96 -24.51
CA SER A 256 0.38 -20.48 -24.72
C SER A 256 0.96 -19.73 -23.51
N VAL A 257 0.12 -19.08 -22.70
CA VAL A 257 0.55 -18.41 -21.46
C VAL A 257 0.69 -19.43 -20.32
N GLN A 258 -0.22 -20.41 -20.26
CA GLN A 258 -0.17 -21.48 -19.25
C GLN A 258 1.00 -22.45 -19.47
N GLU A 259 1.44 -22.65 -20.72
CA GLU A 259 2.67 -23.38 -21.03
C GLU A 259 3.92 -22.71 -20.44
N GLY A 260 3.98 -21.37 -20.47
CA GLY A 260 5.07 -20.60 -19.87
C GLY A 260 4.94 -20.43 -18.35
N GLN A 261 3.71 -20.41 -17.83
CA GLN A 261 3.44 -20.29 -16.40
C GLN A 261 2.19 -21.12 -16.02
N PRO A 262 2.35 -22.40 -15.62
CA PRO A 262 1.24 -23.33 -15.40
C PRO A 262 0.36 -22.95 -14.21
N ARG A 263 0.83 -22.05 -13.34
CA ARG A 263 0.08 -21.53 -12.18
C ARG A 263 -0.69 -20.24 -12.49
N SER A 264 -0.67 -19.76 -13.73
CA SER A 264 -1.53 -18.65 -14.18
C SER A 264 -2.98 -19.10 -14.28
N GLY A 265 -3.90 -18.29 -13.77
CA GLY A 265 -5.31 -18.64 -13.76
C GLY A 265 -6.24 -17.44 -13.64
N LEU A 266 -7.52 -17.76 -13.51
CA LEU A 266 -8.63 -16.81 -13.50
C LEU A 266 -8.69 -15.97 -12.21
N LEU A 267 -8.12 -16.48 -11.11
CA LEU A 267 -8.13 -15.77 -9.82
C LEU A 267 -7.31 -14.48 -9.92
N GLN A 268 -6.13 -14.54 -10.52
CA GLN A 268 -5.22 -13.40 -10.64
C GLN A 268 -5.84 -12.28 -11.49
N SER A 269 -6.40 -12.61 -12.65
CA SER A 269 -7.09 -11.65 -13.51
C SER A 269 -8.35 -11.07 -12.85
N SER A 270 -9.07 -11.86 -12.05
CA SER A 270 -10.26 -11.40 -11.33
C SER A 270 -9.95 -10.34 -10.27
N VAL A 271 -8.87 -10.54 -9.49
CA VAL A 271 -8.43 -9.59 -8.46
C VAL A 271 -7.92 -8.29 -9.08
N VAL A 272 -7.14 -8.39 -10.16
CA VAL A 272 -6.66 -7.21 -10.91
C VAL A 272 -7.83 -6.45 -11.52
N THR A 273 -8.81 -7.14 -12.10
CA THR A 273 -10.03 -6.52 -12.66
C THR A 273 -10.78 -5.74 -11.58
N LEU A 274 -10.97 -6.33 -10.40
CA LEU A 274 -11.64 -5.64 -9.30
C LEU A 274 -10.90 -4.37 -8.86
N TYR A 275 -9.57 -4.41 -8.81
CA TYR A 275 -8.75 -3.24 -8.48
C TYR A 275 -8.81 -2.15 -9.57
N VAL A 276 -8.81 -2.52 -10.85
CA VAL A 276 -8.98 -1.57 -11.97
C VAL A 276 -10.36 -0.91 -11.92
N VAL A 277 -11.42 -1.66 -11.60
CA VAL A 277 -12.77 -1.09 -11.40
C VAL A 277 -12.78 -0.11 -10.23
N TYR A 278 -12.10 -0.43 -9.12
CA TYR A 278 -11.93 0.50 -8.00
C TYR A 278 -11.19 1.79 -8.40
N LEU A 279 -10.06 1.68 -9.12
CA LEU A 279 -9.34 2.87 -9.61
C LEU A 279 -10.19 3.70 -10.60
N THR A 280 -10.96 3.02 -11.45
CA THR A 280 -11.89 3.68 -12.37
C THR A 280 -12.94 4.47 -11.59
N TRP A 281 -13.55 3.86 -10.56
CA TRP A 281 -14.51 4.51 -9.68
C TRP A 281 -13.91 5.72 -8.94
N SER A 282 -12.72 5.57 -8.36
CA SER A 282 -11.99 6.66 -7.70
C SER A 282 -11.74 7.82 -8.67
N SER A 283 -11.34 7.53 -9.92
CA SER A 283 -11.07 8.56 -10.92
C SER A 283 -12.32 9.34 -11.35
N VAL A 284 -13.43 8.66 -11.67
CA VAL A 284 -14.65 9.33 -12.14
C VAL A 284 -15.40 10.05 -11.00
N SER A 285 -15.20 9.61 -9.75
CA SER A 285 -15.74 10.30 -8.57
C SER A 285 -15.09 11.65 -8.30
N ASN A 286 -13.94 11.93 -8.94
CA ASN A 286 -13.25 13.21 -8.89
C ASN A 286 -13.51 14.09 -10.14
N GLN A 287 -14.51 13.73 -10.98
CA GLN A 287 -14.93 14.58 -12.11
C GLN A 287 -15.54 15.91 -11.58
N PRO A 288 -15.08 17.07 -12.07
CA PRO A 288 -15.56 18.38 -11.61
C PRO A 288 -16.99 18.71 -12.06
N ASP A 289 -17.46 18.12 -13.16
CA ASP A 289 -18.80 18.33 -13.70
C ASP A 289 -19.85 17.64 -12.82
N LYS A 290 -20.62 18.44 -12.07
CA LYS A 290 -21.63 17.95 -11.11
C LYS A 290 -22.79 17.22 -11.77
N GLU A 291 -23.04 17.46 -13.06
CA GLU A 291 -24.05 16.71 -13.83
C GLU A 291 -23.62 15.25 -14.04
N CYS A 292 -22.32 15.03 -14.26
CA CYS A 292 -21.72 13.71 -14.45
C CYS A 292 -21.26 13.06 -13.14
N ASN A 293 -21.29 13.81 -12.04
CA ASN A 293 -20.93 13.36 -10.70
C ASN A 293 -21.94 13.91 -9.68
N PRO A 294 -23.10 13.24 -9.51
CA PRO A 294 -24.11 13.67 -8.54
C PRO A 294 -23.63 13.58 -7.08
N GLY A 295 -22.45 13.01 -6.82
CA GLY A 295 -21.90 12.78 -5.49
C GLY A 295 -22.70 11.75 -4.68
N PHE A 296 -22.13 11.28 -3.56
CA PHE A 296 -22.81 10.31 -2.69
C PHE A 296 -24.15 10.83 -2.15
N LEU A 297 -24.23 12.14 -1.84
CA LEU A 297 -25.44 12.79 -1.32
C LEU A 297 -26.54 12.95 -2.39
N GLY A 298 -26.18 13.14 -3.65
CA GLY A 298 -27.13 13.14 -4.78
C GLY A 298 -27.64 11.74 -5.12
N ILE A 299 -26.85 10.70 -4.84
CA ILE A 299 -27.22 9.28 -5.05
C ILE A 299 -28.17 8.77 -3.95
N VAL A 300 -28.03 9.22 -2.70
CA VAL A 300 -28.84 8.76 -1.55
C VAL A 300 -30.06 9.67 -1.25
N GLY A 301 -30.23 10.75 -2.00
CA GLY A 301 -31.53 11.43 -2.13
C GLY A 301 -31.96 12.34 -0.98
N LYS A 302 -31.03 12.95 -0.23
CA LYS A 302 -31.35 14.07 0.70
C LYS A 302 -30.15 15.00 0.92
N ALA A 303 -30.09 16.11 0.19
CA ALA A 303 -30.00 17.49 0.71
C ALA A 303 -29.58 18.50 -0.39
N ASP A 304 -30.02 19.72 -0.17
CA ASP A 304 -29.88 20.93 -0.99
C ASP A 304 -28.45 21.22 -1.49
N VAL A 305 -28.37 21.70 -2.74
CA VAL A 305 -27.16 21.88 -3.57
C VAL A 305 -26.29 23.08 -3.13
N LYS A 306 -26.54 23.66 -1.96
CA LYS A 306 -25.94 24.95 -1.54
C LYS A 306 -24.86 24.90 -0.46
N GLY A 307 -24.33 23.74 -0.09
CA GLY A 307 -23.37 23.59 1.02
C GLY A 307 -22.11 22.77 0.76
N GLN A 308 -21.58 22.72 -0.47
CA GLN A 308 -20.41 21.87 -0.81
C GLN A 308 -19.05 22.51 -0.47
N ASN A 309 -18.85 22.89 0.79
CA ASN A 309 -17.53 23.18 1.35
C ASN A 309 -17.27 22.34 2.62
N ALA A 310 -18.03 21.25 2.80
CA ALA A 310 -17.86 20.35 3.93
C ALA A 310 -16.80 19.29 3.60
N VAL A 311 -15.82 19.14 4.50
CA VAL A 311 -14.88 18.03 4.50
C VAL A 311 -15.67 16.73 4.69
N ALA A 312 -15.97 16.04 3.59
CA ALA A 312 -16.68 14.76 3.59
C ALA A 312 -15.66 13.63 3.54
N PHE A 313 -15.73 12.71 4.50
CA PHE A 313 -14.97 11.48 4.46
C PHE A 313 -15.77 10.46 3.63
N ASP A 314 -15.50 10.41 2.34
CA ASP A 314 -16.29 9.62 1.40
C ASP A 314 -15.95 8.12 1.49
N SER A 315 -16.94 7.27 1.16
CA SER A 315 -16.82 5.80 1.19
C SER A 315 -15.65 5.29 0.33
N GLU A 316 -15.33 5.99 -0.77
CA GLU A 316 -14.20 5.72 -1.64
C GLU A 316 -12.86 5.84 -0.91
N SER A 317 -12.70 6.88 -0.08
CA SER A 317 -11.49 7.13 0.67
C SER A 317 -11.29 6.11 1.80
N ILE A 318 -12.38 5.63 2.42
CA ILE A 318 -12.33 4.52 3.39
C ILE A 318 -11.83 3.24 2.71
N ILE A 319 -12.40 2.88 1.56
CA ILE A 319 -12.02 1.68 0.82
C ILE A 319 -10.55 1.79 0.38
N GLY A 320 -10.12 2.96 -0.10
CA GLY A 320 -8.73 3.24 -0.45
C GLY A 320 -7.76 3.06 0.72
N LEU A 321 -8.11 3.57 1.90
CA LEU A 321 -7.32 3.39 3.12
C LEU A 321 -7.20 1.92 3.53
N VAL A 322 -8.27 1.13 3.39
CA VAL A 322 -8.23 -0.30 3.69
C VAL A 322 -7.32 -1.04 2.71
N ILE A 323 -7.45 -0.78 1.40
CA ILE A 323 -6.60 -1.41 0.37
C ILE A 323 -5.13 -1.02 0.61
N TRP A 324 -4.86 0.27 0.86
CA TRP A 324 -3.54 0.78 1.21
C TRP A 324 -2.96 0.04 2.42
N MET A 325 -3.72 -0.07 3.50
CA MET A 325 -3.27 -0.71 4.73
C MET A 325 -2.96 -2.20 4.52
N CYS A 326 -3.86 -2.91 3.83
CA CYS A 326 -3.64 -4.32 3.47
C CYS A 326 -2.35 -4.50 2.65
N CYS A 327 -2.08 -3.62 1.68
CA CYS A 327 -0.87 -3.69 0.86
C CYS A 327 0.41 -3.39 1.67
N VAL A 328 0.38 -2.38 2.53
CA VAL A 328 1.50 -2.02 3.41
C VAL A 328 1.81 -3.16 4.40
N LEU A 329 0.77 -3.74 5.00
CA LEU A 329 0.92 -4.90 5.88
C LEU A 329 1.45 -6.12 5.12
N TYR A 330 0.89 -6.42 3.95
CA TYR A 330 1.35 -7.52 3.10
C TYR A 330 2.84 -7.37 2.77
N SER A 331 3.26 -6.18 2.32
CA SER A 331 4.67 -5.86 2.04
C SER A 331 5.57 -6.03 3.27
N SER A 332 5.08 -5.63 4.45
CA SER A 332 5.83 -5.71 5.71
C SER A 332 5.99 -7.15 6.23
N LEU A 333 4.95 -7.97 6.04
CA LEU A 333 4.91 -9.37 6.46
C LEU A 333 5.62 -10.30 5.47
N ARG A 334 5.61 -9.97 4.17
CA ARG A 334 6.31 -10.75 3.16
C ARG A 334 7.81 -10.65 3.38
N SER A 335 8.37 -11.69 3.99
CA SER A 335 9.79 -11.80 4.30
C SER A 335 10.65 -11.65 3.04
N ALA A 336 11.79 -10.96 3.17
CA ALA A 336 12.79 -10.79 2.10
C ALA A 336 13.40 -12.10 1.54
N SER A 337 13.02 -13.29 2.06
CA SER A 337 13.33 -14.56 1.39
C SER A 337 12.65 -14.70 0.03
N SER A 338 11.59 -13.94 -0.25
CA SER A 338 10.90 -13.94 -1.55
C SER A 338 11.31 -12.79 -2.48
N SER A 339 12.15 -11.85 -2.03
CA SER A 339 12.59 -10.72 -2.87
C SER A 339 13.41 -11.18 -4.09
N HIS A 340 14.03 -12.35 -4.04
CA HIS A 340 14.66 -12.99 -5.20
C HIS A 340 13.66 -13.37 -6.31
N LYS A 341 12.39 -13.62 -5.97
CA LYS A 341 11.35 -14.00 -6.95
C LYS A 341 10.77 -12.80 -7.72
N ILE A 342 10.94 -11.57 -7.22
CA ILE A 342 10.42 -10.35 -7.89
C ILE A 342 11.35 -9.94 -9.05
N THR A 343 12.65 -10.22 -8.94
CA THR A 343 13.56 -10.24 -10.07
C THR A 343 13.42 -11.59 -10.78
N MET A 344 12.72 -11.67 -11.90
CA MET A 344 12.71 -12.83 -12.80
C MET A 344 14.13 -13.22 -13.23
N SER A 345 14.86 -13.96 -12.39
CA SER A 345 16.20 -14.48 -12.67
C SER A 345 16.32 -15.99 -12.48
N ASP A 346 15.23 -16.68 -12.12
CA ASP A 346 15.24 -18.14 -11.97
C ASP A 346 15.21 -18.89 -13.32
N HIS A 347 15.11 -18.19 -14.46
CA HIS A 347 15.15 -18.82 -15.80
C HIS A 347 16.44 -18.56 -16.61
N VAL A 348 17.43 -17.83 -16.08
CA VAL A 348 18.68 -17.55 -16.82
C VAL A 348 19.81 -18.54 -16.48
N LEU A 349 19.69 -19.33 -15.41
CA LEU A 349 20.76 -20.26 -14.99
C LEU A 349 20.54 -21.74 -15.35
N VAL A 350 19.51 -22.08 -16.14
CA VAL A 350 19.24 -23.48 -16.56
C VAL A 350 19.49 -23.70 -18.06
N LYS A 351 20.02 -22.71 -18.79
CA LYS A 351 20.25 -22.84 -20.23
C LYS A 351 21.59 -22.28 -20.69
N ASP A 352 22.68 -22.84 -20.18
CA ASP A 352 23.87 -23.08 -21.01
C ASP A 352 24.84 -24.03 -20.30
N ASN A 353 25.00 -25.22 -20.87
CA ASN A 353 26.25 -25.98 -21.04
C ASN A 353 25.91 -27.44 -21.42
N GLY A 354 25.27 -27.58 -22.57
CA GLY A 354 25.28 -28.81 -23.33
C GLY A 354 26.10 -28.61 -24.60
N ALA A 355 27.35 -29.08 -24.59
CA ALA A 355 28.17 -29.57 -25.71
C ALA A 355 29.58 -28.94 -25.80
N VAL A 356 30.60 -29.69 -25.34
CA VAL A 356 31.74 -30.09 -26.20
C VAL A 356 32.20 -31.48 -25.74
N ARG A 357 31.90 -32.51 -26.54
CA ARG A 357 32.73 -33.71 -26.60
C ARG A 357 33.97 -33.34 -27.39
N ALA A 358 35.14 -33.35 -26.76
CA ALA A 358 36.41 -33.43 -27.44
C ALA A 358 37.21 -34.57 -26.79
N SER A 359 37.49 -35.58 -27.59
CA SER A 359 38.40 -36.68 -27.30
C SER A 359 39.81 -36.16 -26.98
N GLY A 360 40.46 -36.77 -25.99
CA GLY A 360 41.88 -36.61 -25.76
C GLY A 360 42.20 -36.43 -24.28
N ASP A 361 42.16 -37.52 -23.52
CA ASP A 361 43.39 -37.91 -22.82
C ASP A 361 43.30 -39.38 -22.38
N LEU A 362 44.28 -40.10 -22.90
CA LEU A 362 44.57 -41.50 -22.64
C LEU A 362 45.51 -41.54 -21.45
N ALA A 363 45.29 -42.53 -20.57
CA ALA A 363 46.26 -43.22 -19.73
C ALA A 363 46.57 -42.71 -18.30
N LEU A 364 46.76 -43.73 -17.44
CA LEU A 364 47.37 -43.75 -16.10
C LEU A 364 46.41 -43.31 -14.97
N VAL A 365 45.94 -44.13 -14.03
CA VAL A 365 46.56 -45.24 -13.28
C VAL A 365 45.45 -46.14 -12.71
N ASN A 366 45.60 -47.46 -12.90
CA ASN A 366 44.89 -48.51 -12.17
C ASN A 366 45.69 -48.87 -10.90
N ASN A 367 44.97 -49.40 -9.90
CA ASN A 367 45.44 -50.22 -8.76
C ASN A 367 46.12 -49.52 -7.57
N GLU A 368 45.39 -49.52 -6.45
CA GLU A 368 45.68 -50.21 -5.18
C GLU A 368 44.33 -50.20 -4.41
N GLY A 369 43.74 -51.25 -3.86
CA GLY A 369 44.25 -52.55 -3.42
C GLY A 369 43.58 -52.84 -2.05
N ASN A 370 42.46 -53.55 -2.06
CA ASN A 370 41.91 -54.19 -0.86
C ASN A 370 42.88 -55.30 -0.40
N ASN A 371 43.26 -55.31 0.89
CA ASN A 371 43.39 -56.50 1.77
C ASN A 371 44.34 -56.23 2.95
N LEU A 372 43.76 -56.08 4.15
CA LEU A 372 44.08 -56.86 5.37
C LEU A 372 43.04 -56.58 6.45
#